data_AF-A0A1E7XBB1-F1
#
_entry.id   AF-A0A1E7XBB1-F1
#
_cell.length_a   1.000
_cell.length_b   1.000
_cell.length_c   1.000
_cell.angle_alpha   90.00
_cell.angle_beta   90.00
_cell.angle_gamma   90.00
#
_symmetry.space_group_name_H-M   'P 1'
#
loop_
_entity.id
_entity.type
_entity.pdbx_description
1 polymer ?
#
loop_
_entity_poly.entity_id
_entity_poly.type
_entity_poly.pdbx_seq_one_letter_code
_entity_poly.pdbx_strand_id
1 'polypeptide(L)'
;MAKTPQQELFKRVNQAKPDELKNILIKLGALNPQMAQLILAIFNNEPVELEVNGERHVQDDFETESDLISDLPQIDQSEVDKELQHIRGVISNEIRIGNQEGWSYQETARLTSFFSDLLSEIVDDTGEIHVPFQIGFPIVLTVIKNQMKVFAEYKSDKQMMGDSILEAFDALTDLVNQTAPHLNTKLRDQYLDQALKIFSSNAFQGHDSLRYEFIDSVLLLVTKDHTDKVVDASAKLVKKADFWDDGDRKRKHILLRMHVALATGQMGIVKEIATANMDNDDVLHQWIGILLSQEKYQEAEKIALDAPRDYSNDRETWDDVLTTIYERSNQTEKLISLLKQRILSHQTSVYELYKGMLMDRHEWKKVYPEFLKQMEQKLTRYEFGNILVKEKESAKLFEQVKKYNSAPMFRKYLPNVYKAQKDEVTKLYHEMVIKSDSQKTTAGAPKQLQKDLENFLNVSNDDKTVQEWLNELKRQLRRQPKFLDSLSDVQYQVDQLKH
;
A
#
# COMPACT_ATOMS: atom_id res chain seq x y z
N MET A 1 -10.10 38.37 -25.53
CA MET A 1 -10.40 37.26 -24.62
C MET A 1 -9.10 36.54 -24.31
N ALA A 2 -8.87 36.21 -23.03
CA ALA A 2 -7.67 35.53 -22.57
C ALA A 2 -7.46 34.22 -23.33
N LYS A 3 -6.23 33.95 -23.76
CA LYS A 3 -5.87 32.65 -24.34
C LYS A 3 -6.01 31.61 -23.24
N THR A 4 -6.66 30.48 -23.52
CA THR A 4 -6.79 29.42 -22.54
C THR A 4 -5.42 28.81 -22.24
N PRO A 5 -5.17 28.31 -21.01
CA PRO A 5 -3.92 27.65 -20.65
C PRO A 5 -3.53 26.52 -21.64
N GLN A 6 -4.53 25.84 -22.23
CA GLN A 6 -4.33 24.86 -23.30
C GLN A 6 -3.77 25.47 -24.60
N GLN A 7 -4.28 26.62 -25.04
CA GLN A 7 -3.78 27.26 -26.27
C GLN A 7 -2.36 27.79 -26.11
N GLU A 8 -1.97 28.16 -24.88
CA GLU A 8 -0.61 28.58 -24.54
C GLU A 8 0.34 27.38 -24.44
N LEU A 9 -0.15 26.23 -23.96
CA LEU A 9 0.55 24.95 -23.96
C LEU A 9 0.83 24.46 -25.39
N PHE A 10 -0.19 24.44 -26.27
CA PHE A 10 -0.03 24.03 -27.67
C PHE A 10 0.92 24.97 -28.45
N LYS A 11 0.93 26.26 -28.12
CA LYS A 11 1.87 27.21 -28.70
C LYS A 11 3.31 26.94 -28.23
N ARG A 12 3.52 26.58 -26.96
CA ARG A 12 4.85 26.19 -26.43
C ARG A 12 5.33 24.87 -27.02
N VAL A 13 4.46 23.89 -27.20
CA VAL A 13 4.76 22.61 -27.86
C VAL A 13 5.17 22.82 -29.31
N ASN A 14 4.45 23.66 -30.05
CA ASN A 14 4.79 23.99 -31.45
C ASN A 14 6.04 24.89 -31.60
N GLN A 15 6.59 25.40 -30.50
CA GLN A 15 7.79 26.25 -30.47
C GLN A 15 8.98 25.58 -29.77
N ALA A 16 8.78 24.40 -29.18
CA ALA A 16 9.83 23.61 -28.54
C ALA A 16 10.73 22.97 -29.60
N LYS A 17 12.04 22.93 -29.32
CA LYS A 17 13.00 22.28 -30.21
C LYS A 17 12.75 20.75 -30.22
N PRO A 18 13.07 20.04 -31.32
CA PRO A 18 12.75 18.62 -31.50
C PRO A 18 13.18 17.70 -30.35
N ASP A 19 14.23 18.07 -29.63
CA ASP A 19 14.83 17.25 -28.56
C ASP A 19 14.04 17.26 -27.24
N GLU A 20 13.33 18.36 -26.93
CA GLU A 20 12.47 18.44 -25.72
C GLU A 20 11.16 17.66 -25.91
N LEU A 21 10.61 17.68 -27.13
CA LEU A 21 9.45 16.87 -27.51
C LEU A 21 9.79 15.38 -27.53
N LYS A 22 11.01 15.02 -27.96
CA LYS A 22 11.53 13.65 -27.93
C LYS A 22 11.56 13.09 -26.50
N ASN A 23 12.05 13.87 -25.54
CA ASN A 23 12.16 13.41 -24.15
C ASN A 23 10.79 13.23 -23.46
N ILE A 24 9.82 14.09 -23.75
CA ILE A 24 8.46 13.94 -23.21
C ILE A 24 7.77 12.70 -23.81
N LEU A 25 7.98 12.44 -25.10
CA LEU A 25 7.38 11.29 -25.80
C LEU A 25 8.07 9.96 -25.46
N ILE A 26 9.38 9.96 -25.21
CA ILE A 26 10.13 8.80 -24.70
C ILE A 26 9.68 8.44 -23.28
N LYS A 27 9.46 9.43 -22.41
CA LYS A 27 8.92 9.22 -21.06
C LYS A 27 7.48 8.65 -21.07
N LEU A 28 6.66 9.01 -22.07
CA LEU A 28 5.32 8.43 -22.27
C LEU A 28 5.36 7.00 -22.84
N GLY A 29 6.36 6.67 -23.67
CA GLY A 29 6.57 5.31 -24.20
C GLY A 29 7.01 4.29 -23.15
N ALA A 30 7.70 4.74 -22.08
CA ALA A 30 8.10 3.89 -20.96
C ALA A 30 6.92 3.36 -20.12
N LEU A 31 5.73 3.95 -20.26
CA LEU A 31 4.53 3.58 -19.50
C LEU A 31 3.64 2.56 -20.23
N ASN A 32 3.82 2.35 -21.55
CA ASN A 32 3.07 1.36 -22.32
C ASN A 32 3.81 0.96 -23.63
N PRO A 33 4.18 -0.32 -23.81
CA PRO A 33 4.91 -0.80 -24.99
C PRO A 33 4.22 -0.55 -26.34
N GLN A 34 2.88 -0.53 -26.37
CA GLN A 34 2.11 -0.28 -27.60
C GLN A 34 2.12 1.21 -27.97
N MET A 35 2.20 2.12 -26.99
CA MET A 35 2.41 3.55 -27.26
C MET A 35 3.83 3.83 -27.77
N ALA A 36 4.84 3.11 -27.29
CA ALA A 36 6.21 3.25 -27.78
C ALA A 36 6.33 2.94 -29.29
N GLN A 37 5.65 1.90 -29.77
CA GLN A 37 5.63 1.55 -31.20
C GLN A 37 4.86 2.58 -32.05
N LEU A 38 3.73 3.11 -31.55
CA LEU A 38 2.95 4.14 -32.24
C LEU A 38 3.75 5.46 -32.37
N ILE A 39 4.48 5.83 -31.31
CA ILE A 39 5.33 7.03 -31.26
C ILE A 39 6.52 6.90 -32.23
N LEU A 40 7.18 5.73 -32.27
CA LEU A 40 8.28 5.47 -33.19
C LEU A 40 7.85 5.53 -34.67
N ALA A 41 6.69 4.98 -35.01
CA ALA A 41 6.17 5.00 -36.39
C ALA A 41 5.82 6.43 -36.87
N ILE A 42 5.26 7.26 -35.98
CA ILE A 42 4.98 8.68 -36.26
C ILE A 42 6.28 9.48 -36.45
N PHE A 43 7.32 9.19 -35.68
CA PHE A 43 8.62 9.87 -35.81
C PHE A 43 9.41 9.48 -37.06
N ASN A 44 9.23 8.25 -37.55
CA ASN A 44 9.92 7.74 -38.75
C ASN A 44 9.09 7.91 -40.04
N ASN A 45 7.87 8.45 -39.93
CA ASN A 45 6.94 8.66 -41.05
C ASN A 45 6.66 7.36 -41.83
N GLU A 46 6.64 6.23 -41.13
CA GLU A 46 6.36 4.91 -41.68
C GLU A 46 4.85 4.61 -41.55
N PRO A 47 4.21 4.03 -42.59
CA PRO A 47 2.80 3.65 -42.50
C PRO A 47 2.62 2.52 -41.48
N VAL A 48 1.77 2.76 -40.48
CA VAL A 48 1.43 1.76 -39.47
C VAL A 48 0.41 0.78 -40.05
N GLU A 49 0.89 -0.38 -40.52
CA GLU A 49 0.04 -1.55 -40.73
C GLU A 49 0.00 -2.37 -39.43
N LEU A 50 -1.13 -2.31 -38.74
CA LEU A 50 -1.43 -3.21 -37.62
C LEU A 50 -1.89 -4.55 -38.20
N GLU A 51 -0.98 -5.52 -38.29
CA GLU A 51 -1.36 -6.93 -38.47
C GLU A 51 -0.70 -7.89 -37.48
N VAL A 52 -1.49 -8.91 -37.18
CA VAL A 52 -1.44 -9.86 -36.07
C VAL A 52 -0.68 -11.14 -36.49
N ASN A 53 0.13 -11.67 -35.57
CA ASN A 53 0.72 -13.02 -35.51
C ASN A 53 1.72 -13.47 -36.59
N GLY A 54 2.85 -14.03 -36.14
CA GLY A 54 3.66 -14.94 -36.93
C GLY A 54 5.07 -15.11 -36.42
N GLU A 55 5.39 -16.31 -35.94
CA GLU A 55 6.71 -16.80 -35.54
C GLU A 55 7.85 -16.39 -36.50
N ARG A 56 9.03 -16.04 -35.96
CA ARG A 56 10.35 -16.50 -36.46
C ARG A 56 11.50 -16.12 -35.55
N HIS A 57 12.33 -17.13 -35.27
CA HIS A 57 13.74 -17.06 -34.88
C HIS A 57 14.52 -16.05 -35.71
N VAL A 58 15.58 -15.47 -35.13
CA VAL A 58 16.93 -15.36 -35.73
C VAL A 58 17.95 -14.77 -34.74
N GLN A 59 18.98 -15.58 -34.49
CA GLN A 59 20.42 -15.34 -34.34
C GLN A 59 20.99 -14.33 -33.33
N ASP A 60 21.79 -14.92 -32.44
CA ASP A 60 22.99 -14.34 -31.82
C ASP A 60 23.82 -13.55 -32.85
N ASP A 61 23.98 -12.26 -32.61
CA ASP A 61 25.17 -11.49 -32.98
C ASP A 61 25.50 -10.55 -31.81
N PHE A 62 26.34 -11.05 -30.89
CA PHE A 62 27.06 -10.20 -29.95
C PHE A 62 28.15 -9.47 -30.74
N GLU A 63 27.89 -8.23 -31.13
CA GLU A 63 28.98 -7.30 -31.45
C GLU A 63 29.73 -6.93 -30.17
N THR A 64 31.02 -7.22 -30.23
CA THR A 64 32.07 -7.03 -29.22
C THR A 64 32.24 -5.58 -28.76
N GLU A 65 32.63 -5.46 -27.47
CA GLU A 65 33.14 -4.27 -26.79
C GLU A 65 33.89 -3.26 -27.69
N SER A 66 33.36 -2.04 -27.79
CA SER A 66 34.11 -0.78 -27.91
C SER A 66 33.11 0.38 -27.84
N ASP A 67 33.36 1.37 -26.98
CA ASP A 67 32.72 2.70 -26.98
C ASP A 67 31.45 2.89 -26.11
N LEU A 68 31.39 2.26 -24.93
CA LEU A 68 30.58 2.82 -23.83
C LEU A 68 31.33 4.03 -23.24
N ILE A 69 30.80 5.22 -23.51
CA ILE A 69 31.18 6.56 -23.05
C ILE A 69 32.05 6.53 -21.77
N SER A 70 33.34 6.85 -21.92
CA SER A 70 34.29 7.08 -20.81
C SER A 70 34.15 8.46 -20.17
N ASP A 71 33.27 9.31 -20.68
CA ASP A 71 33.25 10.73 -20.36
C ASP A 71 32.22 11.03 -19.27
N LEU A 72 32.39 10.40 -18.09
CA LEU A 72 32.06 11.14 -16.87
C LEU A 72 33.07 12.28 -16.80
N PRO A 73 32.66 13.54 -16.50
CA PRO A 73 33.60 14.64 -16.37
C PRO A 73 34.75 14.21 -15.47
N GLN A 74 35.99 14.54 -15.85
CA GLN A 74 37.14 14.33 -14.97
C GLN A 74 36.97 15.24 -13.75
N ILE A 75 36.24 14.74 -12.76
CA ILE A 75 36.02 15.40 -11.50
C ILE A 75 37.30 15.25 -10.71
N ASP A 76 37.82 16.36 -10.18
CA ASP A 76 38.98 16.33 -9.29
C ASP A 76 38.61 15.56 -8.02
N GLN A 77 39.18 14.35 -7.87
CA GLN A 77 38.93 13.48 -6.73
C GLN A 77 39.32 14.16 -5.41
N SER A 78 40.32 15.05 -5.41
CA SER A 78 40.70 15.81 -4.22
C SER A 78 39.60 16.81 -3.81
N GLU A 79 38.93 17.45 -4.77
CA GLU A 79 37.80 18.35 -4.48
C GLU A 79 36.57 17.56 -4.01
N VAL A 80 36.28 16.42 -4.61
CA VAL A 80 35.22 15.50 -4.13
C VAL A 80 35.48 15.06 -2.69
N ASP A 81 36.72 14.67 -2.38
CA ASP A 81 37.06 14.19 -1.05
C ASP A 81 36.95 15.32 0.00
N LYS A 82 37.32 16.56 -0.35
CA LYS A 82 37.13 17.74 0.51
C LYS A 82 35.66 18.02 0.76
N GLU A 83 34.84 17.97 -0.28
CA GLU A 83 33.40 18.24 -0.16
C GLU A 83 32.72 17.15 0.69
N LEU A 84 33.05 15.88 0.46
CA LEU A 84 32.58 14.77 1.29
C LEU A 84 33.03 14.92 2.75
N GLN A 85 34.24 15.40 3.00
CA GLN A 85 34.72 15.67 4.36
C GLN A 85 33.95 16.83 5.01
N HIS A 86 33.67 17.89 4.26
CA HIS A 86 32.88 19.03 4.72
C HIS A 86 31.46 18.59 5.13
N ILE A 87 30.75 17.91 4.24
CA ILE A 87 29.37 17.46 4.46
C ILE A 87 29.29 16.46 5.61
N ARG A 88 30.25 15.53 5.73
CA ARG A 88 30.34 14.63 6.90
C ARG A 88 30.52 15.40 8.20
N GLY A 89 31.27 16.51 8.18
CA GLY A 89 31.41 17.43 9.30
C GLY A 89 30.10 18.09 9.69
N VAL A 90 29.32 18.57 8.70
CA VAL A 90 27.99 19.17 8.90
C VAL A 90 27.04 18.15 9.53
N ILE A 91 26.90 16.96 8.93
CA ILE A 91 26.04 15.88 9.45
C ILE A 91 26.43 15.52 10.90
N SER A 92 27.73 15.35 11.16
CA SER A 92 28.22 15.00 12.51
C SER A 92 27.91 16.09 13.54
N ASN A 93 27.98 17.36 13.13
CA ASN A 93 27.66 18.48 14.00
C ASN A 93 26.16 18.54 14.31
N GLU A 94 25.29 18.36 13.32
CA GLU A 94 23.83 18.35 13.54
C GLU A 94 23.40 17.20 14.45
N ILE A 95 23.94 15.99 14.25
CA ILE A 95 23.69 14.85 15.15
C ILE A 95 24.16 15.16 16.57
N ARG A 96 25.35 15.76 16.72
CA ARG A 96 25.89 16.14 18.03
C ARG A 96 25.01 17.18 18.73
N ILE A 97 24.45 18.14 17.98
CA ILE A 97 23.53 19.14 18.52
C ILE A 97 22.23 18.47 18.99
N GLY A 98 21.64 17.60 18.16
CA GLY A 98 20.38 16.92 18.49
C GLY A 98 20.47 15.91 19.63
N ASN A 99 21.68 15.39 19.94
CA ASN A 99 21.88 14.36 20.97
C ASN A 99 22.53 14.89 22.26
N GLN A 100 22.60 16.21 22.50
CA GLN A 100 23.25 16.75 23.71
C GLN A 100 22.58 16.27 25.01
N GLU A 101 21.25 16.17 25.00
CA GLU A 101 20.43 15.76 26.15
C GLU A 101 19.70 14.44 25.91
N GLY A 102 20.05 13.74 24.82
CA GLY A 102 19.34 12.57 24.31
C GLY A 102 18.25 12.92 23.28
N TRP A 103 17.84 11.92 22.49
CA TRP A 103 16.86 12.09 21.43
C TRP A 103 15.44 12.35 21.98
N SER A 104 14.93 13.56 21.76
CA SER A 104 13.53 13.93 21.97
C SER A 104 12.77 13.95 20.64
N TYR A 105 11.42 14.01 20.68
CA TYR A 105 10.61 14.20 19.46
C TYR A 105 11.05 15.43 18.65
N GLN A 106 11.30 16.55 19.33
CA GLN A 106 11.70 17.80 18.67
C GLN A 106 13.07 17.67 18.00
N GLU A 107 14.02 17.01 18.67
CA GLU A 107 15.36 16.79 18.12
C GLU A 107 15.33 15.81 16.95
N THR A 108 14.52 14.74 17.04
CA THR A 108 14.33 13.86 15.89
C THR A 108 13.66 14.57 14.73
N ALA A 109 12.69 15.45 14.97
CA ALA A 109 11.96 16.16 13.91
C ALA A 109 12.85 17.18 13.18
N ARG A 110 13.69 17.87 13.95
CA ARG A 110 14.72 18.76 13.40
C ARG A 110 15.72 17.96 12.55
N LEU A 111 16.17 16.83 13.06
CA LEU A 111 17.15 16.00 12.37
C LEU A 111 16.58 15.39 11.07
N THR A 112 15.33 14.92 11.08
CA THR A 112 14.66 14.42 9.87
C THR A 112 14.46 15.54 8.85
N SER A 113 14.08 16.75 9.28
CA SER A 113 14.00 17.91 8.38
C SER A 113 15.36 18.23 7.75
N PHE A 114 16.43 18.25 8.55
CA PHE A 114 17.78 18.47 8.04
C PHE A 114 18.20 17.42 7.01
N PHE A 115 17.89 16.15 7.24
CA PHE A 115 18.20 15.10 6.28
C PHE A 115 17.36 15.19 5.02
N SER A 116 16.07 15.49 5.13
CA SER A 116 15.19 15.71 3.97
C SER A 116 15.70 16.87 3.12
N ASP A 117 16.00 18.03 3.73
CA ASP A 117 16.58 19.19 3.02
C ASP A 117 17.90 18.80 2.30
N LEU A 118 18.78 18.05 2.97
CA LEU A 118 20.03 17.58 2.37
C LEU A 118 19.81 16.58 1.22
N LEU A 119 18.80 15.71 1.32
CA LEU A 119 18.45 14.78 0.26
C LEU A 119 17.85 15.52 -0.94
N SER A 120 17.01 16.53 -0.73
CA SER A 120 16.43 17.37 -1.79
C SER A 120 17.48 18.13 -2.62
N GLU A 121 18.62 18.48 -2.02
CA GLU A 121 19.77 19.05 -2.74
C GLU A 121 20.48 18.03 -3.65
N ILE A 122 20.25 16.73 -3.45
CA ILE A 122 20.84 15.63 -4.22
C ILE A 122 19.85 15.12 -5.26
N VAL A 123 18.64 14.79 -4.83
CA VAL A 123 17.52 14.31 -5.63
C VAL A 123 16.28 15.07 -5.16
N ASP A 124 15.65 15.84 -6.04
CA ASP A 124 14.43 16.58 -5.67
C ASP A 124 13.16 15.70 -5.65
N ASP A 125 12.03 16.30 -5.26
CA ASP A 125 10.72 15.63 -5.20
C ASP A 125 10.23 15.06 -6.55
N THR A 126 10.86 15.42 -7.66
CA THR A 126 10.54 14.89 -9.00
C THR A 126 11.46 13.74 -9.41
N GLY A 127 12.46 13.41 -8.58
CA GLY A 127 13.51 12.44 -8.86
C GLY A 127 14.66 13.02 -9.68
N GLU A 128 14.75 14.34 -9.88
CA GLU A 128 15.84 14.94 -10.67
C GLU A 128 17.12 15.01 -9.84
N ILE A 129 18.24 14.53 -10.43
CA ILE A 129 19.55 14.49 -9.77
C ILE A 129 20.27 15.83 -9.97
N HIS A 130 20.60 16.50 -8.87
CA HIS A 130 21.24 17.83 -8.86
C HIS A 130 22.74 17.78 -8.60
N VAL A 131 23.26 16.66 -8.11
CA VAL A 131 24.70 16.48 -7.80
C VAL A 131 25.32 15.30 -8.54
N PRO A 132 26.63 15.34 -8.85
CA PRO A 132 27.34 14.19 -9.40
C PRO A 132 27.20 12.95 -8.51
N PHE A 133 27.02 11.77 -9.12
CA PHE A 133 26.87 10.51 -8.41
C PHE A 133 28.04 10.20 -7.45
N GLN A 134 29.25 10.62 -7.82
CA GLN A 134 30.47 10.51 -7.00
C GLN A 134 30.34 11.21 -5.64
N ILE A 135 29.51 12.25 -5.55
CA ILE A 135 29.24 13.05 -4.36
C ILE A 135 27.93 12.58 -3.70
N GLY A 136 26.85 12.51 -4.48
CA GLY A 136 25.51 12.14 -3.98
C GLY A 136 25.48 10.77 -3.32
N PHE A 137 26.01 9.74 -3.98
CA PHE A 137 25.91 8.37 -3.49
C PHE A 137 26.58 8.19 -2.11
N PRO A 138 27.84 8.60 -1.87
CA PRO A 138 28.43 8.53 -0.53
C PRO A 138 27.72 9.37 0.55
N ILE A 139 27.08 10.49 0.17
CA ILE A 139 26.31 11.31 1.11
C ILE A 139 25.04 10.59 1.53
N VAL A 140 24.25 10.08 0.59
CA VAL A 140 23.02 9.32 0.88
C VAL A 140 23.34 8.11 1.76
N LEU A 141 24.40 7.37 1.44
CA LEU A 141 24.90 6.28 2.28
C LEU A 141 25.26 6.74 3.72
N THR A 142 25.83 7.94 3.86
CA THR A 142 26.15 8.53 5.16
C THR A 142 24.90 8.94 5.92
N VAL A 143 23.89 9.50 5.23
CA VAL A 143 22.58 9.86 5.80
C VAL A 143 21.89 8.61 6.35
N ILE A 144 21.73 7.57 5.53
CA ILE A 144 21.13 6.28 5.91
C ILE A 144 21.81 5.72 7.15
N LYS A 145 23.15 5.62 7.13
CA LYS A 145 23.91 5.05 8.25
C LYS A 145 23.68 5.80 9.55
N ASN A 146 23.55 7.13 9.49
CA ASN A 146 23.36 7.94 10.68
C ASN A 146 21.91 7.92 11.16
N GLN A 147 20.93 8.04 10.26
CA GLN A 147 19.51 7.88 10.59
C GLN A 147 19.26 6.51 11.25
N MET A 148 19.83 5.43 10.71
CA MET A 148 19.71 4.09 11.30
C MET A 148 20.26 3.99 12.73
N LYS A 149 21.38 4.69 13.03
CA LYS A 149 21.91 4.75 14.40
C LYS A 149 20.95 5.48 15.34
N VAL A 150 20.43 6.63 14.90
CA VAL A 150 19.45 7.40 15.69
C VAL A 150 18.18 6.59 15.90
N PHE A 151 17.69 5.94 14.85
CA PHE A 151 16.53 5.05 14.89
C PHE A 151 16.69 3.91 15.89
N ALA A 152 17.90 3.34 16.01
CA ALA A 152 18.18 2.30 17.00
C ALA A 152 18.17 2.84 18.45
N GLU A 153 18.67 4.06 18.67
CA GLU A 153 18.75 4.69 20.00
C GLU A 153 17.42 5.28 20.48
N TYR A 154 16.60 5.78 19.56
CA TYR A 154 15.34 6.44 19.85
C TYR A 154 14.31 5.44 20.39
N LYS A 155 13.66 5.77 21.51
CA LYS A 155 12.75 4.84 22.23
C LYS A 155 11.26 5.17 22.12
N SER A 156 10.92 6.36 21.63
CA SER A 156 9.53 6.80 21.44
C SER A 156 9.05 6.46 20.02
N ASP A 157 7.95 7.10 19.59
CA ASP A 157 7.31 6.82 18.30
C ASP A 157 8.27 6.95 17.12
N LYS A 158 8.64 5.81 16.54
CA LYS A 158 9.67 5.71 15.51
C LYS A 158 9.16 6.05 14.10
N GLN A 159 7.87 6.32 13.92
CA GLN A 159 7.28 6.47 12.60
C GLN A 159 8.00 7.52 11.75
N MET A 160 8.15 8.75 12.26
CA MET A 160 8.78 9.86 11.53
C MET A 160 10.23 9.56 11.11
N MET A 161 11.02 8.90 11.97
CA MET A 161 12.38 8.51 11.62
C MET A 161 12.40 7.35 10.62
N GLY A 162 11.44 6.42 10.71
CA GLY A 162 11.23 5.36 9.74
C GLY A 162 10.93 5.93 8.35
N ASP A 163 9.99 6.87 8.26
CA ASP A 163 9.62 7.52 7.00
C ASP A 163 10.82 8.24 6.38
N SER A 164 11.62 8.95 7.19
CA SER A 164 12.84 9.65 6.72
C SER A 164 13.97 8.69 6.28
N ILE A 165 14.01 7.45 6.80
CA ILE A 165 14.93 6.41 6.31
C ILE A 165 14.48 5.90 4.95
N LEU A 166 13.17 5.70 4.76
CA LEU A 166 12.61 5.25 3.48
C LEU A 166 12.81 6.31 2.39
N GLU A 167 12.64 7.60 2.71
CA GLU A 167 12.99 8.71 1.80
C GLU A 167 14.47 8.65 1.36
N ALA A 168 15.38 8.31 2.27
CA ALA A 168 16.79 8.13 1.93
C ALA A 168 17.03 6.88 1.05
N PHE A 169 16.23 5.82 1.19
CA PHE A 169 16.27 4.66 0.30
C PHE A 169 15.74 5.00 -1.10
N ASP A 170 14.69 5.82 -1.20
CA ASP A 170 14.15 6.30 -2.48
C ASP A 170 15.18 7.16 -3.21
N ALA A 171 15.79 8.14 -2.53
CA ALA A 171 16.87 8.96 -3.10
C ALA A 171 18.07 8.11 -3.56
N LEU A 172 18.43 7.06 -2.80
CA LEU A 172 19.47 6.12 -3.20
C LEU A 172 19.08 5.34 -4.46
N THR A 173 17.84 4.88 -4.52
CA THR A 173 17.27 4.13 -5.63
C THR A 173 17.25 4.98 -6.90
N ASP A 174 16.84 6.24 -6.82
CA ASP A 174 16.82 7.17 -7.96
C ASP A 174 18.22 7.47 -8.49
N LEU A 175 19.18 7.74 -7.61
CA LEU A 175 20.59 7.93 -7.97
C LEU A 175 21.14 6.72 -8.74
N VAL A 176 20.90 5.53 -8.19
CA VAL A 176 21.40 4.26 -8.75
C VAL A 176 20.71 3.95 -10.07
N ASN A 177 19.39 4.09 -10.17
CA ASN A 177 18.61 3.80 -11.37
C ASN A 177 19.04 4.65 -12.56
N GLN A 178 19.30 5.93 -12.33
CA GLN A 178 19.66 6.87 -13.40
C GLN A 178 21.13 6.78 -13.79
N THR A 179 22.03 6.44 -12.86
CA THR A 179 23.48 6.50 -13.13
C THR A 179 24.12 5.14 -13.38
N ALA A 180 23.73 4.09 -12.65
CA ALA A 180 24.40 2.78 -12.70
C ALA A 180 24.47 2.15 -14.11
N PRO A 181 23.45 2.27 -14.99
CA PRO A 181 23.53 1.77 -16.36
C PRO A 181 24.66 2.39 -17.21
N HIS A 182 25.12 3.58 -16.84
CA HIS A 182 26.18 4.32 -17.54
C HIS A 182 27.57 4.15 -16.90
N LEU A 183 27.66 3.42 -15.79
CA LEU A 183 28.92 3.15 -15.11
C LEU A 183 29.58 1.88 -15.66
N ASN A 184 30.90 1.93 -15.86
CA ASN A 184 31.68 0.72 -16.14
C ASN A 184 31.71 -0.23 -14.92
N THR A 185 32.03 -1.50 -15.17
CA THR A 185 32.06 -2.57 -14.16
C THR A 185 32.94 -2.24 -12.95
N LYS A 186 34.07 -1.57 -13.16
CA LYS A 186 35.00 -1.20 -12.07
C LYS A 186 34.39 -0.15 -11.14
N LEU A 187 33.76 0.89 -11.70
CA LEU A 187 33.08 1.91 -10.90
C LEU A 187 31.88 1.31 -10.15
N ARG A 188 31.09 0.46 -10.83
CA ARG A 188 29.99 -0.28 -10.18
C ARG A 188 30.45 -1.10 -8.99
N ASP A 189 31.56 -1.83 -9.12
CA ASP A 189 32.14 -2.60 -8.01
C ASP A 189 32.58 -1.70 -6.85
N GLN A 190 33.22 -0.56 -7.15
CA GLN A 190 33.65 0.40 -6.13
C GLN A 190 32.49 0.97 -5.31
N TYR A 191 31.36 1.30 -5.95
CA TYR A 191 30.18 1.79 -5.24
C TYR A 191 29.43 0.67 -4.52
N LEU A 192 29.37 -0.52 -5.11
CA LEU A 192 28.83 -1.70 -4.45
C LEU A 192 29.61 -2.03 -3.16
N ASP A 193 30.94 -1.90 -3.16
CA ASP A 193 31.76 -2.07 -1.96
C ASP A 193 31.41 -1.08 -0.85
N GLN A 194 31.06 0.16 -1.20
CA GLN A 194 30.63 1.15 -0.22
C GLN A 194 29.29 0.76 0.39
N ALA A 195 28.33 0.34 -0.43
CA ALA A 195 27.04 -0.14 0.07
C ALA A 195 27.17 -1.39 0.94
N LEU A 196 27.96 -2.39 0.50
CA LEU A 196 28.16 -3.64 1.25
C LEU A 196 28.83 -3.43 2.62
N LYS A 197 29.67 -2.41 2.76
CA LYS A 197 30.22 -2.00 4.06
C LYS A 197 29.13 -1.55 5.04
N ILE A 198 28.09 -0.86 4.55
CA ILE A 198 26.97 -0.39 5.36
C ILE A 198 25.99 -1.54 5.64
N PHE A 199 25.66 -2.33 4.62
CA PHE A 199 24.83 -3.54 4.73
C PHE A 199 25.37 -4.49 5.82
N SER A 200 26.68 -4.72 5.83
CA SER A 200 27.36 -5.60 6.79
C SER A 200 27.59 -4.97 8.17
N SER A 201 27.21 -3.71 8.37
CA SER A 201 27.48 -2.98 9.61
C SER A 201 26.42 -3.23 10.68
N ASN A 202 26.75 -2.85 11.91
CA ASN A 202 25.82 -2.89 13.05
C ASN A 202 24.78 -1.76 13.03
N ALA A 203 24.79 -0.87 12.03
CA ALA A 203 23.77 0.18 11.91
C ALA A 203 22.35 -0.40 11.80
N PHE A 204 22.22 -1.60 11.21
CA PHE A 204 20.96 -2.32 11.06
C PHE A 204 20.71 -3.39 12.12
N GLN A 205 21.45 -3.40 13.23
CA GLN A 205 21.25 -4.41 14.26
C GLN A 205 19.82 -4.34 14.82
N GLY A 206 19.09 -5.47 14.77
CA GLY A 206 17.68 -5.55 15.17
C GLY A 206 16.68 -5.03 14.12
N HIS A 207 17.15 -4.66 12.93
CA HIS A 207 16.34 -4.06 11.86
C HIS A 207 16.63 -4.72 10.49
N ASP A 208 16.55 -6.05 10.42
CA ASP A 208 16.91 -6.79 9.21
C ASP A 208 15.98 -6.49 8.02
N SER A 209 14.70 -6.19 8.22
CA SER A 209 13.82 -5.76 7.11
C SER A 209 14.40 -4.54 6.37
N LEU A 210 14.76 -3.48 7.11
CA LEU A 210 15.40 -2.28 6.54
C LEU A 210 16.78 -2.56 5.95
N ARG A 211 17.52 -3.54 6.51
CA ARG A 211 18.81 -3.96 5.96
C ARG A 211 18.67 -4.54 4.55
N TYR A 212 17.70 -5.41 4.36
CA TYR A 212 17.49 -6.07 3.07
C TYR A 212 16.82 -5.13 2.05
N GLU A 213 15.97 -4.21 2.51
CA GLU A 213 15.44 -3.13 1.68
C GLU A 213 16.56 -2.19 1.19
N PHE A 214 17.50 -1.83 2.06
CA PHE A 214 18.67 -1.03 1.69
C PHE A 214 19.53 -1.66 0.59
N ILE A 215 19.79 -2.98 0.66
CA ILE A 215 20.60 -3.63 -0.39
C ILE A 215 19.80 -3.78 -1.71
N ASP A 216 18.48 -3.91 -1.61
CA ASP A 216 17.59 -3.91 -2.79
C ASP A 216 17.69 -2.58 -3.55
N SER A 217 17.80 -1.44 -2.86
CA SER A 217 17.99 -0.09 -3.46
C SER A 217 19.27 0.07 -4.30
N VAL A 218 20.24 -0.85 -4.17
CA VAL A 218 21.52 -0.78 -4.91
C VAL A 218 21.74 -1.94 -5.87
N LEU A 219 20.73 -2.77 -6.14
CA LEU A 219 20.87 -3.97 -6.98
C LEU A 219 21.34 -3.68 -8.40
N LEU A 220 21.02 -2.53 -8.98
CA LEU A 220 21.51 -2.14 -10.30
C LEU A 220 23.01 -1.84 -10.32
N LEU A 221 23.71 -1.78 -9.18
CA LEU A 221 25.18 -1.79 -9.18
C LEU A 221 25.75 -3.20 -9.37
N VAL A 222 24.97 -4.26 -9.13
CA VAL A 222 25.43 -5.65 -9.17
C VAL A 222 25.53 -6.15 -10.61
N THR A 223 26.72 -6.63 -10.98
CA THR A 223 26.95 -7.35 -12.24
C THR A 223 26.99 -8.85 -11.99
N LYS A 224 26.98 -9.66 -13.05
CA LYS A 224 27.12 -11.12 -12.95
C LYS A 224 28.36 -11.50 -12.14
N ASP A 225 29.49 -10.84 -12.40
CA ASP A 225 30.78 -11.10 -11.73
C ASP A 225 30.77 -10.78 -10.23
N HIS A 226 29.86 -9.93 -9.76
CA HIS A 226 29.76 -9.51 -8.36
C HIS A 226 28.58 -10.13 -7.61
N THR A 227 27.85 -11.07 -8.21
CA THR A 227 26.70 -11.75 -7.58
C THR A 227 27.11 -12.42 -6.27
N ASP A 228 28.18 -13.24 -6.31
CA ASP A 228 28.65 -13.99 -5.14
C ASP A 228 29.07 -13.08 -4.00
N LYS A 229 29.60 -11.88 -4.31
CA LYS A 229 30.02 -10.89 -3.31
C LYS A 229 28.86 -10.42 -2.45
N VAL A 230 27.69 -10.17 -3.05
CA VAL A 230 26.46 -9.76 -2.35
C VAL A 230 25.87 -10.93 -1.57
N VAL A 231 25.79 -12.11 -2.21
CA VAL A 231 25.24 -13.33 -1.59
C VAL A 231 26.09 -13.75 -0.37
N ASP A 232 27.41 -13.69 -0.47
CA ASP A 232 28.34 -13.99 0.62
C ASP A 232 28.24 -13.01 1.78
N ALA A 233 28.03 -11.72 1.49
CA ALA A 233 27.81 -10.72 2.53
C ALA A 233 26.56 -11.06 3.36
N SER A 234 25.46 -11.44 2.69
CA SER A 234 24.24 -11.89 3.37
C SER A 234 24.41 -13.23 4.08
N ALA A 235 25.10 -14.21 3.48
CA ALA A 235 25.37 -15.50 4.10
C ALA A 235 26.16 -15.36 5.42
N LYS A 236 27.08 -14.39 5.50
CA LYS A 236 27.80 -14.06 6.75
C LYS A 236 26.86 -13.53 7.83
N LEU A 237 25.79 -12.83 7.48
CA LEU A 237 24.78 -12.33 8.43
C LEU A 237 23.89 -13.46 8.93
N VAL A 238 23.48 -14.38 8.05
CA VAL A 238 22.73 -15.59 8.42
C VAL A 238 23.53 -16.42 9.43
N LYS A 239 24.83 -16.64 9.18
CA LYS A 239 25.71 -17.38 10.11
C LYS A 239 25.87 -16.73 11.48
N LYS A 240 25.61 -15.41 11.58
CA LYS A 240 25.67 -14.64 12.83
C LYS A 240 24.28 -14.47 13.47
N ALA A 241 23.23 -15.03 12.89
CA ALA A 241 21.89 -14.99 13.46
C ALA A 241 21.87 -15.69 14.82
N ASP A 242 21.19 -15.08 15.78
CA ASP A 242 20.81 -15.79 16.99
C ASP A 242 19.63 -16.73 16.68
N PHE A 243 19.24 -17.52 17.67
CA PHE A 243 18.15 -18.49 17.52
C PHE A 243 16.82 -17.86 17.07
N TRP A 244 16.57 -16.59 17.44
CA TRP A 244 15.31 -15.90 17.16
C TRP A 244 15.31 -15.26 15.76
N ASP A 245 16.46 -14.81 15.28
CA ASP A 245 16.64 -14.16 13.97
C ASP A 245 16.90 -15.15 12.81
N ASP A 246 17.28 -16.40 13.11
CA ASP A 246 17.76 -17.36 12.11
C ASP A 246 16.74 -17.66 11.01
N GLY A 247 15.46 -17.85 11.39
CA GLY A 247 14.39 -18.11 10.43
C GLY A 247 14.14 -16.94 9.48
N ASP A 248 14.10 -15.72 10.00
CA ASP A 248 13.83 -14.53 9.20
C ASP A 248 15.00 -14.18 8.28
N ARG A 249 16.24 -14.19 8.80
CA ARG A 249 17.43 -13.94 7.97
C ARG A 249 17.61 -14.98 6.87
N LYS A 250 17.25 -16.24 7.11
CA LYS A 250 17.26 -17.28 6.06
C LYS A 250 16.27 -16.95 4.95
N ARG A 251 15.04 -16.56 5.28
CA ARG A 251 14.05 -16.14 4.28
C ARG A 251 14.53 -14.93 3.48
N LYS A 252 15.00 -13.88 4.17
CA LYS A 252 15.54 -12.67 3.52
C LYS A 252 16.76 -12.96 2.64
N HIS A 253 17.64 -13.87 3.05
CA HIS A 253 18.77 -14.31 2.24
C HIS A 253 18.32 -15.02 0.95
N ILE A 254 17.30 -15.87 1.02
CA ILE A 254 16.73 -16.53 -0.17
C ILE A 254 16.16 -15.49 -1.14
N LEU A 255 15.38 -14.53 -0.63
CA LEU A 255 14.82 -13.44 -1.44
C LEU A 255 15.91 -12.58 -2.08
N LEU A 256 16.95 -12.21 -1.32
CA LEU A 256 18.08 -11.46 -1.87
C LEU A 256 18.77 -12.21 -3.01
N ARG A 257 19.01 -13.53 -2.85
CA ARG A 257 19.58 -14.35 -3.94
C ARG A 257 18.69 -14.31 -5.19
N MET A 258 17.38 -14.33 -5.00
CA MET A 258 16.42 -14.23 -6.09
C MET A 258 16.45 -12.85 -6.76
N HIS A 259 16.49 -11.76 -5.97
CA HIS A 259 16.57 -10.39 -6.47
C HIS A 259 17.89 -10.12 -7.23
N VAL A 260 19.02 -10.58 -6.69
CA VAL A 260 20.33 -10.46 -7.38
C VAL A 260 20.33 -11.25 -8.68
N ALA A 261 19.82 -12.48 -8.68
CA ALA A 261 19.71 -13.28 -9.90
C ALA A 261 18.80 -12.60 -10.94
N LEU A 262 17.69 -11.99 -10.51
CA LEU A 262 16.80 -11.23 -11.39
C LEU A 262 17.49 -9.99 -11.97
N ALA A 263 18.12 -9.17 -11.12
CA ALA A 263 18.83 -7.95 -11.52
C ALA A 263 20.00 -8.21 -12.49
N THR A 264 20.58 -9.41 -12.42
CA THR A 264 21.69 -9.84 -13.30
C THR A 264 21.23 -10.67 -14.50
N GLY A 265 19.92 -10.82 -14.72
CA GLY A 265 19.33 -11.52 -15.85
C GLY A 265 19.48 -13.06 -15.80
N GLN A 266 19.76 -13.63 -14.62
CA GLN A 266 19.97 -15.06 -14.41
C GLN A 266 18.66 -15.79 -14.11
N MET A 267 17.70 -15.75 -15.05
CA MET A 267 16.35 -16.32 -14.87
C MET A 267 16.33 -17.83 -14.54
N GLY A 268 17.34 -18.59 -14.99
CA GLY A 268 17.49 -19.99 -14.61
C GLY A 268 17.64 -20.17 -13.09
N ILE A 269 18.51 -19.37 -12.47
CA ILE A 269 18.72 -19.38 -11.02
C ILE A 269 17.48 -18.89 -10.27
N VAL A 270 16.80 -17.85 -10.78
CA VAL A 270 15.52 -17.38 -10.20
C VAL A 270 14.51 -18.51 -10.12
N LYS A 271 14.35 -19.27 -11.22
CA LYS A 271 13.42 -20.41 -11.28
C LYS A 271 13.84 -21.54 -10.34
N GLU A 272 15.13 -21.87 -10.27
CA GLU A 272 15.65 -22.88 -9.34
C GLU A 272 15.37 -22.50 -7.89
N ILE A 273 15.61 -21.24 -7.50
CA ILE A 273 15.32 -20.73 -6.16
C ILE A 273 13.81 -20.82 -5.87
N ALA A 274 12.96 -20.33 -6.77
CA ALA A 274 11.52 -20.38 -6.59
C ALA A 274 10.99 -21.81 -6.43
N THR A 275 11.47 -22.73 -7.28
CA THR A 275 11.06 -24.15 -7.26
C THR A 275 11.51 -24.85 -5.98
N ALA A 276 12.70 -24.52 -5.46
CA ALA A 276 13.25 -25.13 -4.26
C ALA A 276 12.62 -24.63 -2.94
N ASN A 277 11.84 -23.54 -2.98
CA ASN A 277 11.28 -22.88 -1.80
C ASN A 277 9.78 -22.57 -1.97
N MET A 278 9.03 -23.47 -2.61
CA MET A 278 7.57 -23.30 -2.82
C MET A 278 6.76 -23.32 -1.53
N ASP A 279 7.34 -23.70 -0.40
CA ASP A 279 6.77 -23.65 0.94
C ASP A 279 6.92 -22.28 1.61
N ASN A 280 7.61 -21.33 0.96
CA ASN A 280 7.82 -19.98 1.45
C ASN A 280 6.94 -18.98 0.70
N ASP A 281 5.94 -18.43 1.40
CA ASP A 281 4.98 -17.49 0.84
C ASP A 281 5.65 -16.25 0.22
N ASP A 282 6.69 -15.68 0.84
CA ASP A 282 7.38 -14.51 0.28
C ASP A 282 8.01 -14.84 -1.08
N VAL A 283 8.59 -16.03 -1.21
CA VAL A 283 9.19 -16.50 -2.47
C VAL A 283 8.11 -16.75 -3.52
N LEU A 284 6.99 -17.35 -3.13
CA LEU A 284 5.84 -17.55 -4.03
C LEU A 284 5.30 -16.22 -4.55
N HIS A 285 5.12 -15.21 -3.69
CA HIS A 285 4.66 -13.88 -4.09
C HIS A 285 5.61 -13.22 -5.10
N GLN A 286 6.92 -13.24 -4.81
CA GLN A 286 7.93 -12.70 -5.74
C GLN A 286 7.92 -13.44 -7.08
N TRP A 287 7.84 -14.78 -7.04
CA TRP A 287 7.83 -15.58 -8.25
C TRP A 287 6.59 -15.34 -9.10
N ILE A 288 5.41 -15.26 -8.49
CA ILE A 288 4.18 -14.88 -9.18
C ILE A 288 4.31 -13.48 -9.77
N GLY A 289 4.85 -12.51 -9.04
CA GLY A 289 5.12 -11.16 -9.55
C GLY A 289 5.98 -11.16 -10.82
N ILE A 290 7.03 -12.00 -10.85
CA ILE A 290 7.89 -12.18 -12.02
C ILE A 290 7.16 -12.87 -13.18
N LEU A 291 6.35 -13.89 -12.90
CA LEU A 291 5.54 -14.55 -13.93
C LEU A 291 4.51 -13.57 -14.52
N LEU A 292 3.92 -12.71 -13.70
CA LEU A 292 3.00 -11.66 -14.14
C LEU A 292 3.69 -10.61 -15.02
N SER A 293 4.93 -10.21 -14.71
CA SER A 293 5.67 -9.26 -15.56
C SER A 293 6.11 -9.87 -16.89
N GLN A 294 6.21 -11.21 -16.96
CA GLN A 294 6.48 -11.97 -18.17
C GLN A 294 5.20 -12.44 -18.90
N GLU A 295 4.02 -11.97 -18.47
CA GLU A 295 2.71 -12.37 -19.01
C GLU A 295 2.44 -13.90 -18.95
N LYS A 296 3.13 -14.63 -18.06
CA LYS A 296 2.99 -16.07 -17.84
C LYS A 296 1.82 -16.38 -16.89
N TYR A 297 0.64 -15.90 -17.25
CA TYR A 297 -0.55 -15.92 -16.39
C TYR A 297 -0.99 -17.34 -15.98
N GLN A 298 -0.86 -18.33 -16.86
CA GLN A 298 -1.27 -19.71 -16.56
C GLN A 298 -0.38 -20.37 -15.49
N GLU A 299 0.93 -20.10 -15.54
CA GLU A 299 1.87 -20.62 -14.54
C GLU A 299 1.65 -19.91 -13.20
N ALA A 300 1.45 -18.59 -13.23
CA ALA A 300 1.12 -17.81 -12.03
C ALA A 300 -0.19 -18.27 -11.37
N GLU A 301 -1.23 -18.51 -12.17
CA GLU A 301 -2.54 -19.02 -11.70
C GLU A 301 -2.37 -20.35 -10.99
N LYS A 302 -1.64 -21.30 -11.60
CA LYS A 302 -1.42 -22.61 -11.00
C LYS A 302 -0.77 -22.51 -9.63
N ILE A 303 0.27 -21.69 -9.51
CA ILE A 303 1.00 -21.50 -8.25
C ILE A 303 0.11 -20.87 -7.18
N ALA A 304 -0.67 -19.83 -7.53
CA ALA A 304 -1.59 -19.17 -6.60
C ALA A 304 -2.77 -20.07 -6.17
N LEU A 305 -3.17 -21.03 -7.00
CA LEU A 305 -4.18 -22.04 -6.65
C LEU A 305 -3.61 -23.11 -5.71
N ASP A 306 -2.36 -23.53 -5.92
CA ASP A 306 -1.68 -24.57 -5.13
C ASP A 306 -1.15 -24.05 -3.78
N ALA A 307 -1.14 -22.73 -3.56
CA ALA A 307 -0.64 -22.11 -2.35
C ALA A 307 -1.45 -22.47 -1.08
N PRO A 308 -0.83 -22.46 0.12
CA PRO A 308 -1.50 -22.80 1.38
C PRO A 308 -2.69 -21.87 1.67
N ARG A 309 -3.83 -22.44 2.09
CA ARG A 309 -5.10 -21.71 2.36
C ARG A 309 -5.69 -22.01 3.74
N ASP A 310 -4.85 -22.50 4.65
CA ASP A 310 -5.26 -23.05 5.94
C ASP A 310 -5.70 -21.96 6.93
N TYR A 311 -5.17 -20.74 6.80
CA TYR A 311 -5.58 -19.58 7.59
C TYR A 311 -6.38 -18.56 6.76
N SER A 312 -7.27 -17.81 7.43
CA SER A 312 -8.17 -16.87 6.77
C SER A 312 -7.43 -15.71 6.08
N ASN A 313 -6.35 -15.22 6.70
CA ASN A 313 -5.54 -14.13 6.14
C ASN A 313 -4.81 -14.62 4.89
N ASP A 314 -4.21 -15.81 4.93
CA ASP A 314 -3.53 -16.42 3.77
C ASP A 314 -4.50 -16.59 2.59
N ARG A 315 -5.74 -17.01 2.86
CA ARG A 315 -6.76 -17.13 1.82
C ARG A 315 -7.07 -15.80 1.15
N GLU A 316 -7.28 -14.74 1.91
CA GLU A 316 -7.57 -13.41 1.34
C GLU A 316 -6.41 -12.91 0.49
N THR A 317 -5.18 -13.07 0.97
CA THR A 317 -3.97 -12.74 0.23
C THR A 317 -3.88 -13.48 -1.10
N TRP A 318 -4.08 -14.80 -1.12
CA TRP A 318 -4.04 -15.58 -2.36
C TRP A 318 -5.22 -15.30 -3.30
N ASP A 319 -6.39 -14.96 -2.74
CA ASP A 319 -7.54 -14.54 -3.54
C ASP A 319 -7.30 -13.16 -4.18
N ASP A 320 -6.58 -12.24 -3.55
CA ASP A 320 -6.14 -10.97 -4.15
C ASP A 320 -5.13 -11.18 -5.27
N VAL A 321 -4.18 -12.10 -5.08
CA VAL A 321 -3.24 -12.50 -6.14
C VAL A 321 -3.99 -13.08 -7.34
N LEU A 322 -4.96 -13.98 -7.12
CA LEU A 322 -5.79 -14.52 -8.20
C LEU A 322 -6.66 -13.45 -8.88
N THR A 323 -7.22 -12.51 -8.12
CA THR A 323 -7.93 -11.35 -8.69
C THR A 323 -7.02 -10.59 -9.66
N THR A 324 -5.79 -10.28 -9.25
CA THR A 324 -4.80 -9.59 -10.10
C THR A 324 -4.46 -10.39 -11.35
N ILE A 325 -4.27 -11.71 -11.22
CA ILE A 325 -4.00 -12.60 -12.37
C ILE A 325 -5.17 -12.57 -13.36
N TYR A 326 -6.42 -12.69 -12.89
CA TYR A 326 -7.59 -12.72 -13.77
C TYR A 326 -7.90 -11.37 -14.41
N GLU A 327 -7.64 -10.26 -13.72
CA GLU A 327 -7.72 -8.92 -14.30
C GLU A 327 -6.69 -8.74 -15.42
N ARG A 328 -5.42 -9.03 -15.17
CA ARG A 328 -4.34 -8.87 -16.17
C ARG A 328 -4.46 -9.82 -17.36
N SER A 329 -4.99 -11.02 -17.14
CA SER A 329 -5.20 -12.01 -18.21
C SER A 329 -6.56 -11.93 -18.90
N ASN A 330 -7.38 -10.90 -18.59
CA ASN A 330 -8.74 -10.72 -19.14
C ASN A 330 -9.66 -11.95 -18.95
N GLN A 331 -9.47 -12.73 -17.87
CA GLN A 331 -10.26 -13.91 -17.57
C GLN A 331 -11.53 -13.55 -16.77
N THR A 332 -12.41 -12.75 -17.38
CA THR A 332 -13.55 -12.13 -16.68
C THR A 332 -14.51 -13.12 -16.02
N GLU A 333 -14.79 -14.28 -16.63
CA GLU A 333 -15.65 -15.31 -16.02
C GLU A 333 -15.05 -15.92 -14.74
N LYS A 334 -13.74 -16.15 -14.75
CA LYS A 334 -13.03 -16.66 -13.56
C LYS A 334 -13.00 -15.60 -12.47
N LEU A 335 -12.80 -14.33 -12.84
CA LEU A 335 -12.85 -13.22 -11.90
C LEU A 335 -14.23 -13.09 -11.25
N ILE A 336 -15.32 -13.08 -12.03
CA ILE A 336 -16.69 -13.02 -11.49
C ILE A 336 -16.96 -14.20 -10.55
N SER A 337 -16.55 -15.40 -10.93
CA SER A 337 -16.70 -16.60 -10.11
C SER A 337 -15.93 -16.51 -8.79
N LEU A 338 -14.67 -16.04 -8.85
CA LEU A 338 -13.81 -15.82 -7.69
C LEU A 338 -14.43 -14.78 -6.75
N LEU A 339 -14.79 -13.59 -7.26
CA LEU A 339 -15.36 -12.52 -6.44
C LEU A 339 -16.64 -12.96 -5.73
N LYS A 340 -17.50 -13.73 -6.42
CA LYS A 340 -18.68 -14.35 -5.81
C LYS A 340 -18.30 -15.26 -4.64
N GLN A 341 -17.31 -16.14 -4.83
CA GLN A 341 -16.83 -17.04 -3.78
C GLN A 341 -16.21 -16.29 -2.60
N ARG A 342 -15.42 -15.25 -2.88
CA ARG A 342 -14.81 -14.38 -1.87
C ARG A 342 -15.87 -13.75 -0.96
N ILE A 343 -16.91 -13.15 -1.55
CA ILE A 343 -18.04 -12.60 -0.80
C ILE A 343 -18.70 -13.66 0.08
N LEU A 344 -19.02 -14.84 -0.48
CA LEU A 344 -19.65 -15.93 0.28
C LEU A 344 -18.73 -16.55 1.34
N SER A 345 -17.45 -16.22 1.33
CA SER A 345 -16.43 -16.64 2.30
C SER A 345 -16.02 -15.50 3.24
N HIS A 346 -16.92 -14.53 3.48
CA HIS A 346 -16.76 -13.40 4.40
C HIS A 346 -15.83 -12.26 3.94
N GLN A 347 -15.27 -12.31 2.73
CA GLN A 347 -14.51 -11.19 2.15
C GLN A 347 -15.47 -10.22 1.44
N THR A 348 -16.28 -9.49 2.22
CA THR A 348 -17.37 -8.64 1.67
C THR A 348 -16.91 -7.31 1.07
N SER A 349 -15.63 -6.94 1.23
CA SER A 349 -15.01 -5.74 0.65
C SER A 349 -15.13 -5.70 -0.87
N VAL A 350 -15.06 -6.86 -1.54
CA VAL A 350 -15.11 -6.97 -3.01
C VAL A 350 -16.52 -6.94 -3.61
N TYR A 351 -17.56 -6.73 -2.81
CA TYR A 351 -18.95 -6.74 -3.26
C TYR A 351 -19.24 -5.73 -4.38
N GLU A 352 -18.75 -4.50 -4.24
CA GLU A 352 -19.01 -3.44 -5.24
C GLU A 352 -18.34 -3.76 -6.57
N LEU A 353 -17.13 -4.34 -6.53
CA LEU A 353 -16.44 -4.78 -7.75
C LEU A 353 -17.25 -5.86 -8.47
N TYR A 354 -17.69 -6.90 -7.75
CA TYR A 354 -18.54 -7.95 -8.31
C TYR A 354 -19.85 -7.40 -8.92
N LYS A 355 -20.52 -6.50 -8.20
CA LYS A 355 -21.75 -5.86 -8.66
C LYS A 355 -21.49 -5.01 -9.91
N GLY A 356 -20.44 -4.21 -9.93
CA GLY A 356 -20.05 -3.37 -11.07
C GLY A 356 -19.87 -4.20 -12.34
N MET A 357 -19.10 -5.29 -12.26
CA MET A 357 -18.89 -6.19 -13.39
C MET A 357 -20.18 -6.80 -13.95
N LEU A 358 -21.12 -7.19 -13.09
CA LEU A 358 -22.43 -7.71 -13.52
C LEU A 358 -23.38 -6.64 -14.03
N MET A 359 -23.22 -5.39 -13.58
CA MET A 359 -23.98 -4.26 -14.10
C MET A 359 -23.55 -3.90 -15.52
N ASP A 360 -22.24 -3.87 -15.79
CA ASP A 360 -21.69 -3.63 -17.13
C ASP A 360 -22.20 -4.67 -18.15
N ARG A 361 -22.42 -5.90 -17.68
CA ARG A 361 -22.98 -7.02 -18.45
C ARG A 361 -24.50 -7.06 -18.49
N HIS A 362 -25.19 -6.14 -17.81
CA HIS A 362 -26.66 -6.12 -17.69
C HIS A 362 -27.26 -7.39 -17.03
N GLU A 363 -26.47 -8.13 -16.27
CA GLU A 363 -26.86 -9.41 -15.64
C GLU A 363 -27.29 -9.23 -14.19
N TRP A 364 -26.92 -8.13 -13.54
CA TRP A 364 -27.14 -7.90 -12.10
C TRP A 364 -28.59 -8.18 -11.67
N LYS A 365 -29.58 -7.64 -12.40
CA LYS A 365 -31.01 -7.81 -12.07
C LYS A 365 -31.45 -9.28 -12.07
N LYS A 366 -30.84 -10.12 -12.91
CA LYS A 366 -31.13 -11.55 -13.01
C LYS A 366 -30.42 -12.35 -11.91
N VAL A 367 -29.17 -12.01 -11.62
CA VAL A 367 -28.31 -12.76 -10.68
C VAL A 367 -28.61 -12.41 -9.22
N TYR A 368 -28.88 -11.14 -8.94
CA TYR A 368 -29.00 -10.60 -7.59
C TYR A 368 -30.01 -11.33 -6.69
N PRO A 369 -31.25 -11.67 -7.13
CA PRO A 369 -32.23 -12.30 -6.24
C PRO A 369 -31.77 -13.64 -5.66
N GLU A 370 -31.09 -14.46 -6.47
CA GLU A 370 -30.58 -15.76 -6.01
C GLU A 370 -29.29 -15.61 -5.22
N PHE A 371 -28.43 -14.66 -5.61
CA PHE A 371 -27.22 -14.37 -4.86
C PHE A 371 -27.51 -13.81 -3.46
N LEU A 372 -28.57 -12.99 -3.32
CA LEU A 372 -29.01 -12.46 -2.04
C LEU A 372 -29.39 -13.57 -1.06
N LYS A 373 -30.07 -14.63 -1.52
CA LYS A 373 -30.39 -15.79 -0.68
C LYS A 373 -29.13 -16.54 -0.23
N GLN A 374 -28.16 -16.70 -1.12
CA GLN A 374 -26.88 -17.33 -0.78
C GLN A 374 -26.13 -16.51 0.28
N MET A 375 -26.13 -15.18 0.14
CA MET A 375 -25.54 -14.28 1.12
C MET A 375 -26.26 -14.35 2.48
N GLU A 376 -27.59 -14.41 2.52
CA GLU A 376 -28.33 -14.54 3.78
C GLU A 376 -27.95 -15.83 4.55
N GLN A 377 -27.70 -16.92 3.82
CA GLN A 377 -27.35 -18.21 4.40
C GLN A 377 -25.90 -18.30 4.87
N LYS A 378 -24.98 -17.64 4.16
CA LYS A 378 -23.53 -17.78 4.39
C LYS A 378 -22.94 -16.68 5.27
N LEU A 379 -23.38 -15.44 5.10
CA LEU A 379 -22.82 -14.29 5.80
C LEU A 379 -23.31 -14.20 7.24
N THR A 380 -22.53 -13.53 8.08
CA THR A 380 -22.98 -13.15 9.41
C THR A 380 -24.12 -12.12 9.32
N ARG A 381 -24.90 -12.00 10.41
CA ARG A 381 -26.01 -11.04 10.49
C ARG A 381 -25.62 -9.59 10.16
N TYR A 382 -24.39 -9.18 10.49
CA TYR A 382 -23.90 -7.82 10.25
C TYR A 382 -23.34 -7.64 8.84
N GLU A 383 -22.64 -8.64 8.31
CA GLU A 383 -22.18 -8.62 6.91
C GLU A 383 -23.38 -8.56 5.96
N PHE A 384 -24.35 -9.45 6.15
CA PHE A 384 -25.58 -9.42 5.35
C PHE A 384 -26.35 -8.11 5.53
N GLY A 385 -26.47 -7.61 6.77
CA GLY A 385 -27.09 -6.31 7.04
C GLY A 385 -26.40 -5.15 6.31
N ASN A 386 -25.07 -5.15 6.24
CA ASN A 386 -24.32 -4.15 5.48
C ASN A 386 -24.57 -4.24 3.97
N ILE A 387 -24.71 -5.43 3.41
CA ILE A 387 -25.10 -5.63 2.01
C ILE A 387 -26.50 -5.06 1.74
N LEU A 388 -27.47 -5.33 2.62
CA LEU A 388 -28.83 -4.79 2.48
C LEU A 388 -28.85 -3.24 2.56
N VAL A 389 -27.98 -2.64 3.38
CA VAL A 389 -27.80 -1.18 3.41
C VAL A 389 -27.28 -0.67 2.06
N LYS A 390 -26.26 -1.31 1.48
CA LYS A 390 -25.70 -0.96 0.16
C LYS A 390 -26.76 -1.04 -0.95
N GLU A 391 -27.60 -2.08 -0.92
CA GLU A 391 -28.68 -2.28 -1.89
C GLU A 391 -29.97 -1.48 -1.60
N LYS A 392 -30.00 -0.70 -0.51
CA LYS A 392 -31.19 0.07 -0.07
C LYS A 392 -32.43 -0.81 0.16
N GLU A 393 -32.23 -2.04 0.61
CA GLU A 393 -33.28 -3.04 0.85
C GLU A 393 -33.82 -2.92 2.28
N SER A 394 -34.32 -1.72 2.62
CA SER A 394 -34.73 -1.36 3.98
C SER A 394 -35.77 -2.31 4.59
N ALA A 395 -36.68 -2.85 3.78
CA ALA A 395 -37.69 -3.81 4.26
C ALA A 395 -37.08 -5.14 4.69
N LYS A 396 -36.18 -5.72 3.88
CA LYS A 396 -35.46 -6.95 4.23
C LYS A 396 -34.51 -6.72 5.40
N LEU A 397 -33.89 -5.53 5.48
CA LEU A 397 -33.03 -5.15 6.60
C LEU A 397 -33.81 -5.09 7.91
N PHE A 398 -35.05 -4.57 7.88
CA PHE A 398 -35.91 -4.57 9.05
C PHE A 398 -36.31 -5.99 9.49
N GLU A 399 -36.71 -6.85 8.55
CA GLU A 399 -37.01 -8.26 8.86
C GLU A 399 -35.80 -8.98 9.46
N GLN A 400 -34.60 -8.68 8.97
CA GLN A 400 -33.36 -9.19 9.54
C GLN A 400 -33.16 -8.71 10.98
N VAL A 401 -33.34 -7.41 11.26
CA VAL A 401 -33.24 -6.86 12.63
C VAL A 401 -34.24 -7.54 13.56
N LYS A 402 -35.47 -7.73 13.11
CA LYS A 402 -36.55 -8.42 13.83
C LYS A 402 -36.22 -9.88 14.11
N LYS A 403 -35.72 -10.62 13.11
CA LYS A 403 -35.31 -12.04 13.19
C LYS A 403 -34.27 -12.28 14.30
N TYR A 404 -33.27 -11.41 14.43
CA TYR A 404 -32.21 -11.58 15.43
C TYR A 404 -32.51 -10.97 16.79
N ASN A 405 -33.56 -10.14 16.91
CA ASN A 405 -33.97 -9.50 18.16
C ASN A 405 -32.78 -8.92 18.96
N SER A 406 -31.96 -8.09 18.30
CA SER A 406 -30.68 -7.62 18.83
C SER A 406 -30.64 -6.10 18.94
N ALA A 407 -30.64 -5.57 20.16
CA ALA A 407 -30.56 -4.12 20.41
C ALA A 407 -29.32 -3.46 19.76
N PRO A 408 -28.09 -4.03 19.82
CA PRO A 408 -26.95 -3.49 19.07
C PRO A 408 -27.17 -3.42 17.56
N MET A 409 -27.80 -4.43 16.97
CA MET A 409 -28.12 -4.46 15.55
C MET A 409 -29.15 -3.39 15.19
N PHE A 410 -30.18 -3.24 16.02
CA PHE A 410 -31.20 -2.23 15.80
C PHE A 410 -30.64 -0.81 15.88
N ARG A 411 -29.79 -0.53 16.88
CA ARG A 411 -29.06 0.75 16.98
C ARG A 411 -28.25 1.06 15.73
N LYS A 412 -27.51 0.07 15.22
CA LYS A 412 -26.66 0.22 14.03
C LYS A 412 -27.47 0.56 12.78
N TYR A 413 -28.59 -0.11 12.55
CA TYR A 413 -29.36 -0.01 11.31
C TYR A 413 -30.58 0.92 11.39
N LEU A 414 -30.86 1.53 12.55
CA LEU A 414 -31.98 2.47 12.75
C LEU A 414 -32.09 3.52 11.63
N PRO A 415 -31.00 4.22 11.21
CA PRO A 415 -31.09 5.21 10.13
C PRO A 415 -31.58 4.65 8.79
N ASN A 416 -31.32 3.36 8.53
CA ASN A 416 -31.61 2.70 7.27
C ASN A 416 -33.01 2.09 7.22
N VAL A 417 -33.57 1.70 8.36
CA VAL A 417 -34.90 1.06 8.43
C VAL A 417 -36.02 2.04 8.78
N TYR A 418 -35.73 3.10 9.54
CA TYR A 418 -36.74 4.01 10.07
C TYR A 418 -37.63 4.62 8.99
N LYS A 419 -37.03 5.15 7.91
CA LYS A 419 -37.79 5.84 6.84
C LYS A 419 -38.78 4.92 6.12
N ALA A 420 -38.46 3.63 6.00
CA ALA A 420 -39.27 2.69 5.25
C ALA A 420 -40.46 2.14 6.04
N GLN A 421 -40.33 2.03 7.37
CA GLN A 421 -41.33 1.38 8.24
C GLN A 421 -41.45 2.09 9.59
N LYS A 422 -41.75 3.39 9.56
CA LYS A 422 -41.72 4.27 10.75
C LYS A 422 -42.45 3.69 11.96
N ASP A 423 -43.72 3.37 11.82
CA ASP A 423 -44.56 2.95 12.95
C ASP A 423 -44.08 1.63 13.58
N GLU A 424 -43.73 0.65 12.74
CA GLU A 424 -43.23 -0.65 13.20
C GLU A 424 -41.85 -0.52 13.84
N VAL A 425 -40.94 0.26 13.23
CA VAL A 425 -39.62 0.54 13.78
C VAL A 425 -39.73 1.25 15.13
N THR A 426 -40.56 2.28 15.23
CA THR A 426 -40.78 3.04 16.47
C THR A 426 -41.25 2.13 17.60
N LYS A 427 -42.28 1.32 17.35
CA LYS A 427 -42.81 0.38 18.34
C LYS A 427 -41.75 -0.63 18.77
N LEU A 428 -41.06 -1.25 17.80
CA LEU A 428 -40.09 -2.28 18.06
C LEU A 428 -38.86 -1.72 18.77
N TYR A 429 -38.41 -0.51 18.43
CA TYR A 429 -37.26 0.16 19.05
C TYR A 429 -37.55 0.50 20.50
N HIS A 430 -38.78 0.97 20.78
CA HIS A 430 -39.23 1.18 22.16
C HIS A 430 -39.15 -0.11 22.98
N GLU A 431 -39.65 -1.22 22.44
CA GLU A 431 -39.69 -2.51 23.13
C GLU A 431 -38.30 -3.13 23.31
N MET A 432 -37.53 -3.24 22.22
CA MET A 432 -36.26 -3.98 22.20
C MET A 432 -35.07 -3.19 22.71
N VAL A 433 -35.08 -1.86 22.59
CA VAL A 433 -33.96 -1.01 22.97
C VAL A 433 -34.30 -0.24 24.24
N ILE A 434 -35.32 0.62 24.19
CA ILE A 434 -35.62 1.56 25.28
C ILE A 434 -36.07 0.84 26.57
N LYS A 435 -37.07 -0.05 26.47
CA LYS A 435 -37.56 -0.81 27.63
C LYS A 435 -36.49 -1.74 28.18
N SER A 436 -35.78 -2.44 27.31
CA SER A 436 -34.72 -3.37 27.72
C SER A 436 -33.58 -2.67 28.46
N ASP A 437 -33.14 -1.49 27.99
CA ASP A 437 -32.07 -0.74 28.64
C ASP A 437 -32.51 -0.08 29.94
N SER A 438 -33.79 0.33 30.07
CA SER A 438 -34.33 0.88 31.32
C SER A 438 -34.40 -0.15 32.46
N GLN A 439 -34.34 -1.45 32.15
CA GLN A 439 -34.38 -2.53 33.14
C GLN A 439 -32.98 -3.01 33.57
N LYS A 440 -31.91 -2.52 32.94
CA LYS A 440 -30.53 -2.92 33.27
C LYS A 440 -30.05 -2.27 34.56
N THR A 441 -29.31 -3.02 35.36
CA THR A 441 -28.74 -2.58 36.64
C THR A 441 -27.25 -2.20 36.54
N THR A 442 -26.66 -2.29 35.34
CA THR A 442 -25.24 -1.97 35.13
C THR A 442 -24.99 -0.47 35.25
N ALA A 443 -23.81 -0.10 35.75
CA ALA A 443 -23.45 1.30 35.98
C ALA A 443 -23.52 2.20 34.73
N GLY A 444 -23.34 1.61 33.54
CA GLY A 444 -23.41 2.31 32.25
C GLY A 444 -24.81 2.41 31.63
N ALA A 445 -25.82 1.72 32.17
CA ALA A 445 -27.17 1.69 31.61
C ALA A 445 -27.84 3.07 31.46
N PRO A 446 -27.73 4.01 32.43
CA PRO A 446 -28.30 5.36 32.28
C PRO A 446 -27.79 6.09 31.05
N LYS A 447 -26.46 6.06 30.85
CA LYS A 447 -25.81 6.75 29.73
C LYS A 447 -26.11 6.10 28.39
N GLN A 448 -26.30 4.78 28.34
CA GLN A 448 -26.72 4.09 27.13
C GLN A 448 -28.17 4.43 26.76
N LEU A 449 -29.08 4.45 27.74
CA LEU A 449 -30.48 4.83 27.52
C LEU A 449 -30.60 6.26 27.00
N GLN A 450 -29.82 7.19 27.56
CA GLN A 450 -29.70 8.55 27.02
C GLN A 450 -29.31 8.54 25.54
N LYS A 451 -28.19 7.89 25.19
CA LYS A 451 -27.73 7.78 23.80
C LYS A 451 -28.76 7.16 22.87
N ASP A 452 -29.50 6.15 23.32
CA ASP A 452 -30.50 5.47 22.50
C ASP A 452 -31.71 6.36 22.19
N LEU A 453 -32.13 7.19 23.15
CA LEU A 453 -33.18 8.19 22.96
C LEU A 453 -32.71 9.33 22.05
N GLU A 454 -31.50 9.85 22.28
CA GLU A 454 -30.89 10.89 21.42
C GLU A 454 -30.72 10.40 19.97
N ASN A 455 -30.22 9.18 19.79
CA ASN A 455 -30.07 8.58 18.47
C ASN A 455 -31.42 8.42 17.77
N PHE A 456 -32.45 7.97 18.49
CA PHE A 456 -33.80 7.89 17.93
C PHE A 456 -34.33 9.27 17.55
N LEU A 457 -34.21 10.27 18.43
CA LEU A 457 -34.64 11.65 18.15
C LEU A 457 -33.95 12.20 16.89
N ASN A 458 -32.63 12.03 16.79
CA ASN A 458 -31.84 12.51 15.66
C ASN A 458 -32.22 11.85 14.32
N VAL A 459 -32.53 10.54 14.34
CA VAL A 459 -32.92 9.81 13.12
C VAL A 459 -34.38 10.08 12.75
N SER A 460 -35.26 10.15 13.75
CA SER A 460 -36.71 10.23 13.54
C SER A 460 -37.22 11.64 13.32
N ASN A 461 -36.56 12.62 13.94
CA ASN A 461 -37.06 13.98 14.15
C ASN A 461 -38.48 14.02 14.75
N ASP A 462 -38.78 13.04 15.62
CA ASP A 462 -40.09 12.89 16.28
C ASP A 462 -39.98 13.20 17.78
N ASP A 463 -40.03 14.48 18.09
CA ASP A 463 -39.96 15.00 19.46
C ASP A 463 -41.15 14.54 20.31
N LYS A 464 -42.33 14.34 19.69
CA LYS A 464 -43.55 13.92 20.38
C LYS A 464 -43.42 12.50 20.92
N THR A 465 -43.02 11.55 20.08
CA THR A 465 -42.84 10.15 20.51
C THR A 465 -41.76 10.04 21.59
N VAL A 466 -40.64 10.76 21.44
CA VAL A 466 -39.57 10.78 22.44
C VAL A 466 -40.07 11.38 23.76
N GLN A 467 -40.87 12.45 23.70
CA GLN A 467 -41.49 13.06 24.89
C GLN A 467 -42.42 12.09 25.63
N GLU A 468 -43.19 11.28 24.91
CA GLU A 468 -44.04 10.23 25.50
C GLU A 468 -43.20 9.17 26.23
N TRP A 469 -42.14 8.68 25.60
CA TRP A 469 -41.22 7.72 26.22
C TRP A 469 -40.50 8.31 27.44
N LEU A 470 -40.06 9.56 27.38
CA LEU A 470 -39.48 10.26 28.54
C LEU A 470 -40.46 10.31 29.72
N ASN A 471 -41.74 10.59 29.46
CA ASN A 471 -42.78 10.64 30.49
C ASN A 471 -43.10 9.25 31.07
N GLU A 472 -43.05 8.19 30.27
CA GLU A 472 -43.13 6.79 30.74
C GLU A 472 -41.93 6.45 31.63
N LEU A 473 -40.71 6.67 31.14
CA LEU A 473 -39.46 6.32 31.83
C LEU A 473 -39.26 7.09 33.15
N LYS A 474 -39.56 8.39 33.19
CA LYS A 474 -39.49 9.20 34.44
C LYS A 474 -40.43 8.67 35.52
N ARG A 475 -41.61 8.13 35.15
CA ARG A 475 -42.53 7.48 36.09
C ARG A 475 -41.98 6.15 36.58
N GLN A 476 -41.48 5.32 35.66
CA GLN A 476 -40.93 3.99 35.98
C GLN A 476 -39.66 4.05 36.85
N LEU A 477 -38.76 5.00 36.57
CA LEU A 477 -37.42 5.10 37.16
C LEU A 477 -37.31 6.16 38.26
N ARG A 478 -38.45 6.59 38.84
CA ARG A 478 -38.52 7.68 39.84
C ARG A 478 -37.58 7.55 41.04
N ARG A 479 -37.15 6.32 41.37
CA ARG A 479 -36.23 6.02 42.49
C ARG A 479 -34.77 5.81 42.06
N GLN A 480 -34.42 6.12 40.81
CA GLN A 480 -33.09 5.90 40.27
C GLN A 480 -32.48 7.23 39.78
N PRO A 481 -31.82 8.01 40.67
CA PRO A 481 -31.33 9.36 40.36
C PRO A 481 -30.48 9.45 39.10
N LYS A 482 -29.53 8.51 38.92
CA LYS A 482 -28.64 8.49 37.75
C LYS A 482 -29.38 8.37 36.41
N PHE A 483 -30.50 7.65 36.37
CA PHE A 483 -31.34 7.58 35.17
C PHE A 483 -32.11 8.88 34.96
N LEU A 484 -32.61 9.51 36.03
CA LEU A 484 -33.32 10.79 35.92
C LEU A 484 -32.43 11.91 35.42
N ASP A 485 -31.15 11.95 35.84
CA ASP A 485 -30.16 12.91 35.34
C ASP A 485 -29.98 12.75 33.82
N SER A 486 -29.68 11.53 33.36
CA SER A 486 -29.55 11.20 31.93
C SER A 486 -30.81 11.50 31.10
N LEU A 487 -32.02 11.27 31.64
CA LEU A 487 -33.28 11.60 30.95
C LEU A 487 -33.55 13.12 30.91
N SER A 488 -32.96 13.90 31.82
CA SER A 488 -33.09 15.36 31.84
C SER A 488 -32.28 16.01 30.72
N ASP A 489 -31.11 15.46 30.39
CA ASP A 489 -30.31 15.90 29.25
C ASP A 489 -31.06 15.74 27.92
N VAL A 490 -31.72 14.59 27.71
CA VAL A 490 -32.55 14.34 26.52
C VAL A 490 -33.76 15.27 26.49
N GLN A 491 -34.39 15.52 27.64
CA GLN A 491 -35.51 16.46 27.76
C GLN A 491 -35.11 17.86 27.29
N TYR A 492 -33.93 18.34 27.69
CA TYR A 492 -33.41 19.63 27.24
C TYR A 492 -33.29 19.71 25.72
N GLN A 493 -32.77 18.65 25.06
CA GLN A 493 -32.67 18.61 23.59
C GLN A 493 -34.06 18.62 22.92
N VAL A 494 -35.01 17.84 23.44
CA VAL A 494 -36.41 17.83 22.94
C VAL A 494 -37.04 19.22 23.05
N ASP A 495 -36.79 19.94 24.14
CA ASP A 495 -37.36 21.27 24.34
C ASP A 495 -36.72 22.35 23.45
N GLN A 496 -35.46 22.19 23.05
CA GLN A 496 -34.81 23.07 22.06
C GLN A 496 -35.40 22.91 20.65
N LEU A 497 -35.89 21.73 20.28
CA LEU A 497 -36.49 21.47 18.96
C LEU A 497 -37.92 22.01 18.80
N LYS A 498 -38.56 22.43 19.90
CA LYS A 498 -39.91 23.03 19.91
C LYS A 498 -39.89 24.53 19.57
N HIS A 499 -38.69 25.12 19.45
CA HIS A 499 -38.43 26.51 19.07
C HIS A 499 -37.79 26.57 17.69
#